data_AF-A0A954PGY3-F1
#
_entry.id   AF-A0A954PGY3-F1
#
_cell.length_a   1.000
_cell.length_b   1.000
_cell.length_c   1.000
_cell.angle_alpha   90.00
_cell.angle_beta   90.00
_cell.angle_gamma   90.00
#
_symmetry.space_group_name_H-M   'P 1'
#
loop_
_entity.id
_entity.type
_entity.pdbx_description
1 polymer ?
#
loop_
_entity_poly.entity_id
_entity_poly.type
_entity_poly.pdbx_seq_one_letter_code
_entity_poly.pdbx_strand_id
1 'polypeptide(L)'
;YICAEIANSENQEADGSDDQPTGRFVIIPLGRVIPRIVTLPAEHGFSYALLEDVVCFFISQYFSEKVLSAASFRISRNADVSIQEDSAADLLHGMKELLQQRKTADCVRLEVDHGVEPAMLGFLQSCLAVTDRETFRSAGPLDLSTFMHLTGLEGFDALRDSVWAPQKSPQIEPSQSMFANIAEHDILLCHPYESFEPVVRLLQEAADDPDVLAIKQTLYRTSRNSPIIAALRRAAEKGKYVTAIVELKARFDEARNIEWAQELEEAQVQVIYGVKNLKTHSKVCIIIRREPKGIVRYMHFGTGNYNEATARIYGDISYFTCSDELGTDTSGFFNAITGYSQPQHYSMLEAAPIGLRQKLINLIEGEIQRKRHGQRASISAKLNALVDPTLIEALYRASQAGVTVKLNIRGICCLRPGIPGLSENITVVSIVDRILEHARILCFHHSGDELTFISSADWMPRNLDRRIELLVPVDDPVCKRRLVNILESYFRDSVNSWVLHQDGRYERRRPALGERPFRVQEELFTKACNATKRAEQKRRTTFEPHQPASRKDN
;
A
#
# COMPACT_ATOMS: atom_id res chain seq x y z
N TYR A 1 12.45 -15.64 21.12
CA TYR A 1 12.87 -16.92 21.72
C TYR A 1 13.75 -16.58 22.91
N ILE A 2 13.90 -17.52 23.84
CA ILE A 2 14.91 -17.45 24.90
C ILE A 2 15.85 -18.64 24.73
N CYS A 3 17.14 -18.41 24.85
CA CYS A 3 18.14 -19.46 24.99
C CYS A 3 18.63 -19.43 26.43
N ALA A 4 18.66 -20.57 27.10
CA ALA A 4 19.19 -20.73 28.45
C ALA A 4 20.29 -21.78 28.46
N GLU A 5 21.38 -21.48 29.16
CA GLU A 5 22.46 -22.43 29.45
C GLU A 5 22.23 -23.05 30.83
N ILE A 6 22.14 -24.38 30.88
CA ILE A 6 21.81 -25.15 32.06
C ILE A 6 23.02 -26.02 32.43
N ALA A 7 23.41 -26.02 33.70
CA ALA A 7 24.48 -26.89 34.18
C ALA A 7 24.11 -28.38 34.02
N ASN A 8 25.05 -29.20 33.56
CA ASN A 8 24.87 -30.65 33.51
C ASN A 8 24.86 -31.27 34.92
N SER A 9 23.95 -32.19 35.17
CA SER A 9 23.76 -32.87 36.46
C SER A 9 24.89 -33.84 36.84
N GLU A 10 25.74 -34.25 35.89
CA GLU A 10 26.79 -35.26 36.11
C GLU A 10 28.06 -34.73 36.79
N ASN A 11 28.20 -33.41 36.98
CA ASN A 11 29.41 -32.81 37.58
C ASN A 11 29.29 -32.45 39.07
N GLN A 12 28.31 -32.98 39.80
CA GLN A 12 28.21 -32.73 41.25
C GLN A 12 29.17 -33.57 42.11
N GLU A 13 29.92 -34.53 41.55
CA GLU A 13 30.83 -35.42 42.31
C GLU A 13 32.29 -35.47 41.82
N ALA A 14 32.71 -34.66 40.84
CA ALA A 14 34.10 -34.67 40.37
C ALA A 14 34.95 -33.58 41.06
N ASP A 15 35.54 -33.95 42.20
CA ASP A 15 36.60 -33.18 42.86
C ASP A 15 37.90 -33.31 42.04
N GLY A 16 38.34 -32.23 41.37
CA GLY A 16 39.74 -32.09 40.96
C GLY A 16 40.17 -32.31 39.50
N SER A 17 39.39 -31.89 38.49
CA SER A 17 39.93 -31.68 37.13
C SER A 17 39.39 -30.41 36.48
N ASP A 18 40.29 -29.67 35.82
CA ASP A 18 40.13 -28.38 35.12
C ASP A 18 39.26 -28.48 33.85
N ASP A 19 38.17 -29.24 33.91
CA ASP A 19 37.21 -29.38 32.81
C ASP A 19 36.12 -28.33 33.02
N GLN A 20 36.04 -27.37 32.11
CA GLN A 20 34.97 -26.36 32.14
C GLN A 20 33.62 -27.06 32.22
N PRO A 21 32.71 -26.65 33.11
CA PRO A 21 31.39 -27.26 33.20
C PRO A 21 30.72 -27.14 31.83
N THR A 22 30.52 -28.29 31.17
CA THR A 22 29.79 -28.33 29.91
C THR A 22 28.32 -28.07 30.23
N GLY A 23 27.81 -26.88 29.92
CA GLY A 23 26.39 -26.58 30.00
C GLY A 23 25.64 -27.15 28.79
N ARG A 24 24.36 -27.49 28.97
CA ARG A 24 23.45 -27.76 27.85
C ARG A 24 22.63 -26.52 27.54
N PHE A 25 22.42 -26.23 26.25
CA PHE A 25 21.57 -25.12 25.82
C PHE A 25 20.13 -25.59 25.58
N VAL A 26 19.17 -24.79 26.04
CA VAL A 26 17.73 -25.02 25.87
C VAL A 26 17.09 -23.82 25.19
N ILE A 27 16.29 -24.07 24.14
CA ILE A 27 15.55 -23.03 23.42
C ILE A 27 14.08 -23.06 23.85
N ILE A 28 13.60 -21.91 24.33
CA ILE A 28 12.20 -21.72 24.75
C ILE A 28 11.50 -20.79 23.76
N PRO A 29 10.51 -21.30 23.01
CA PRO A 29 9.67 -20.45 22.16
C PRO A 29 8.68 -19.67 23.02
N LEU A 30 8.70 -18.34 22.89
CA LEU A 30 7.64 -17.49 23.43
C LEU A 30 6.47 -17.54 22.44
N GLY A 31 5.43 -18.29 22.80
CA GLY A 31 4.24 -18.50 21.96
C GLY A 31 3.48 -17.20 21.68
N ARG A 32 2.54 -17.23 20.72
CA ARG A 32 1.75 -16.05 20.31
C ARG A 32 0.49 -15.81 21.16
N VAL A 33 0.19 -16.72 22.09
CA VAL A 33 -1.07 -16.70 22.85
C VAL A 33 -1.03 -15.67 23.98
N ILE A 34 0.14 -15.43 24.55
CA ILE A 34 0.33 -14.48 25.65
C ILE A 34 0.78 -13.12 25.06
N PRO A 35 0.18 -12.00 25.48
CA PRO A 35 0.65 -10.68 25.10
C PRO A 35 2.13 -10.48 25.48
N ARG A 36 2.92 -9.95 24.55
CA ARG A 36 4.34 -9.69 24.80
C ARG A 36 4.56 -8.55 25.81
N ILE A 37 3.61 -7.63 25.95
CA ILE A 37 3.63 -6.59 26.97
C ILE A 37 2.82 -7.09 28.16
N VAL A 38 3.46 -7.22 29.31
CA VAL A 38 2.87 -7.65 30.57
C VAL A 38 2.64 -6.41 31.44
N THR A 39 1.39 -6.18 31.84
CA THR A 39 1.04 -5.10 32.77
C THR A 39 1.38 -5.53 34.20
N LEU A 40 2.10 -4.68 34.92
CA LEU A 40 2.48 -4.90 36.31
C LEU A 40 1.63 -4.03 37.25
N PRO A 41 1.36 -4.49 38.48
CA PRO A 41 0.80 -3.63 39.52
C PRO A 41 1.72 -2.43 39.77
N ALA A 42 1.14 -1.23 39.84
CA ALA A 42 1.85 0.00 40.14
C ALA A 42 1.03 0.84 41.14
N GLU A 43 1.69 1.42 42.15
CA GLU A 43 1.02 2.31 43.11
C GLU A 43 0.55 3.62 42.44
N HIS A 44 1.31 4.10 41.45
CA HIS A 44 1.01 5.27 40.64
C HIS A 44 1.36 5.02 39.16
N GLY A 45 0.49 5.48 38.26
CA GLY A 45 0.72 5.37 36.82
C GLY A 45 0.56 3.94 36.29
N PHE A 46 1.37 3.60 35.29
CA PHE A 46 1.32 2.30 34.61
C PHE A 46 2.73 1.72 34.50
N SER A 47 2.89 0.45 34.85
CA SER A 47 4.15 -0.27 34.72
C SER A 47 3.98 -1.45 33.79
N TYR A 48 4.94 -1.63 32.88
CA TYR A 48 4.93 -2.69 31.89
C TYR A 48 6.29 -3.38 31.87
N ALA A 49 6.29 -4.69 31.64
CA ALA A 49 7.48 -5.48 31.37
C ALA A 49 7.31 -6.25 30.06
N LEU A 50 8.41 -6.61 29.41
CA LEU A 50 8.37 -7.51 28.26
C LEU A 50 8.30 -8.96 28.75
N LEU A 51 7.57 -9.78 28.01
CA LEU A 51 7.37 -11.19 28.34
C LEU A 51 8.70 -11.94 28.41
N GLU A 52 9.63 -11.66 27.50
CA GLU A 52 10.96 -12.25 27.54
C GLU A 52 11.73 -11.91 28.82
N ASP A 53 11.61 -10.68 29.34
CA ASP A 53 12.30 -10.26 30.55
C ASP A 53 11.72 -10.97 31.77
N VAL A 54 10.39 -11.09 31.82
CA VAL A 54 9.68 -11.83 32.88
C VAL A 54 10.09 -13.30 32.86
N VAL A 55 10.13 -13.93 31.68
CA VAL A 55 10.52 -15.34 31.57
C VAL A 55 11.99 -15.54 31.89
N CYS A 56 12.89 -14.65 31.44
CA CYS A 56 14.29 -14.69 31.82
C CYS A 56 14.49 -14.52 33.33
N PHE A 57 13.71 -13.65 33.99
CA PHE A 57 13.78 -13.45 35.44
C PHE A 57 13.38 -14.69 36.23
N PHE A 58 12.34 -15.40 35.79
CA PHE A 58 11.83 -16.61 36.45
C PHE A 58 12.38 -17.92 35.86
N ILE A 59 13.38 -17.86 34.97
CA ILE A 59 13.86 -19.02 34.20
C ILE A 59 14.34 -20.16 35.10
N SER A 60 14.89 -19.84 36.27
CA SER A 60 15.37 -20.82 37.26
C SER A 60 14.27 -21.68 37.85
N GLN A 61 13.00 -21.25 37.80
CA GLN A 61 11.88 -22.07 38.26
C GLN A 61 11.46 -23.14 37.24
N TYR A 62 11.89 -23.00 35.98
CA TYR A 62 11.57 -23.95 34.92
C TYR A 62 12.46 -25.20 34.95
N PHE A 63 13.63 -25.10 35.58
CA PHE A 63 14.64 -26.15 35.63
C PHE A 63 14.97 -26.52 37.07
N SER A 64 15.20 -27.80 37.34
CA SER A 64 15.73 -28.27 38.62
C SER A 64 17.22 -27.96 38.77
N GLU A 65 17.95 -27.94 37.66
CA GLU A 65 19.37 -27.68 37.58
C GLU A 65 19.67 -26.17 37.58
N LYS A 66 20.91 -25.80 37.94
CA LYS A 66 21.34 -24.40 37.96
C LYS A 66 21.37 -23.83 36.53
N VAL A 67 20.62 -22.75 36.32
CA VAL A 67 20.73 -21.92 35.11
C VAL A 67 22.00 -21.07 35.22
N LEU A 68 22.90 -21.18 34.24
CA LEU A 68 24.15 -20.43 34.17
C LEU A 68 23.92 -19.06 33.55
N SER A 69 23.22 -19.02 32.42
CA SER A 69 22.87 -17.79 31.73
C SER A 69 21.58 -17.96 30.91
N ALA A 70 20.90 -16.85 30.62
CA ALA A 70 19.73 -16.83 29.75
C ALA A 70 19.68 -15.53 28.96
N ALA A 71 19.39 -15.61 27.67
CA ALA A 71 19.28 -14.45 26.80
C ALA A 71 18.11 -14.58 25.81
N SER A 72 17.49 -13.45 25.51
CA SER A 72 16.50 -13.38 24.44
C SER A 72 17.19 -13.30 23.07
N PHE A 73 16.57 -13.92 22.07
CA PHE A 73 17.00 -13.82 20.68
C PHE A 73 15.82 -13.88 19.71
N ARG A 74 16.04 -13.31 18.52
CA ARG A 74 15.10 -13.29 17.41
C ARG A 74 15.82 -13.70 16.14
N ILE A 75 15.11 -14.42 15.29
CA ILE A 75 15.57 -14.80 13.96
C ILE A 75 14.70 -14.11 12.90
N SER A 76 15.33 -13.65 11.83
CA SER A 76 14.65 -13.36 10.56
C SER A 76 15.07 -14.42 9.55
N ARG A 77 14.10 -15.02 8.86
CA ARG A 77 14.34 -16.02 7.82
C ARG A 77 14.02 -15.44 6.45
N ASN A 78 14.71 -15.94 5.42
CA ASN A 78 14.41 -15.52 4.06
C ASN A 78 12.99 -15.96 3.66
N ALA A 79 12.26 -15.08 2.98
CA ALA A 79 10.92 -15.37 2.46
C ALA A 79 10.88 -15.55 0.93
N ASP A 80 12.00 -15.30 0.24
CA ASP A 80 12.13 -15.49 -1.21
C ASP A 80 12.51 -16.95 -1.53
N VAL A 81 11.48 -17.81 -1.56
CA VAL A 81 11.53 -19.13 -2.20
C VAL A 81 10.78 -18.99 -3.54
N SER A 82 11.35 -19.47 -4.64
CA SER A 82 10.71 -19.41 -5.96
C SER A 82 9.90 -20.67 -6.25
N ILE A 83 8.68 -20.51 -6.75
CA ILE A 83 7.82 -21.62 -7.23
C ILE A 83 8.01 -21.74 -8.75
N GLN A 84 8.15 -22.97 -9.27
CA GLN A 84 8.05 -23.25 -10.71
C GLN A 84 6.56 -23.39 -11.11
N GLU A 85 6.16 -22.71 -12.19
CA GLU A 85 4.75 -22.55 -12.58
C GLU A 85 4.43 -23.32 -13.86
N ASP A 86 3.80 -24.49 -13.74
CA ASP A 86 3.34 -25.27 -14.89
C ASP A 86 1.83 -25.08 -15.13
N SER A 87 0.98 -25.04 -14.10
CA SER A 87 -0.46 -24.73 -14.18
C SER A 87 -1.02 -23.91 -13.00
N ALA A 88 -2.28 -23.48 -13.10
CA ALA A 88 -2.97 -22.74 -12.03
C ALA A 88 -3.26 -23.60 -10.78
N ALA A 89 -3.54 -24.89 -10.97
CA ALA A 89 -3.69 -25.84 -9.84
C ALA A 89 -2.36 -26.03 -9.11
N ASP A 90 -1.26 -26.10 -9.87
CA ASP A 90 0.09 -26.20 -9.31
C ASP A 90 0.48 -24.93 -8.53
N LEU A 91 0.01 -23.75 -8.96
CA LEU A 91 0.25 -22.49 -8.25
C LEU A 91 -0.40 -22.48 -6.86
N LEU A 92 -1.69 -22.85 -6.76
CA LEU A 92 -2.39 -22.93 -5.47
C LEU A 92 -1.75 -23.95 -4.52
N HIS A 93 -1.42 -25.13 -5.04
CA HIS A 93 -0.79 -26.19 -4.26
C HIS A 93 0.62 -25.79 -3.80
N GLY A 94 1.46 -25.35 -4.74
CA GLY A 94 2.83 -24.91 -4.47
C GLY A 94 2.89 -23.72 -3.52
N MET A 95 1.88 -22.85 -3.52
CA MET A 95 1.80 -21.78 -2.52
C MET A 95 1.51 -22.28 -1.10
N LYS A 96 0.65 -23.30 -0.93
CA LYS A 96 0.40 -23.92 0.38
C LYS A 96 1.68 -24.59 0.90
N GLU A 97 2.42 -25.28 0.03
CA GLU A 97 3.71 -25.88 0.37
C GLU A 97 4.77 -24.83 0.71
N LEU A 98 4.86 -23.74 -0.06
CA LEU A 98 5.80 -22.64 0.19
C LEU A 98 5.55 -21.98 1.56
N LEU A 99 4.29 -21.83 1.96
CA LEU A 99 3.95 -21.33 3.30
C LEU A 99 4.46 -22.25 4.42
N GLN A 100 4.54 -23.57 4.17
CA GLN A 100 5.15 -24.51 5.11
C GLN A 100 6.69 -24.43 5.06
N GLN A 101 7.29 -24.40 3.87
CA GLN A 101 8.74 -24.30 3.68
C GLN A 101 9.33 -23.00 4.25
N ARG A 102 8.60 -21.88 4.21
CA ARG A 102 9.04 -20.62 4.86
C ARG A 102 9.26 -20.77 6.37
N LYS A 103 8.57 -21.72 7.03
CA LYS A 103 8.80 -21.99 8.46
C LYS A 103 10.17 -22.63 8.71
N THR A 104 10.74 -23.31 7.70
CA THR A 104 12.02 -24.01 7.77
C THR A 104 13.15 -23.33 6.99
N ALA A 105 12.87 -22.22 6.28
CA ALA A 105 13.85 -21.49 5.45
C ALA A 105 15.05 -20.94 6.26
N ASP A 106 16.19 -20.78 5.61
CA ASP A 106 17.43 -20.38 6.29
C ASP A 106 17.32 -19.06 7.06
N CYS A 107 18.05 -18.99 8.18
CA CYS A 107 18.19 -17.78 8.97
C CYS A 107 19.09 -16.79 8.21
N VAL A 108 18.62 -15.55 8.04
CA VAL A 108 19.39 -14.47 7.39
C VAL A 108 19.74 -13.35 8.34
N ARG A 109 19.16 -13.35 9.55
CA ARG A 109 19.48 -12.38 10.60
C ARG A 109 19.22 -13.01 11.95
N LEU A 110 20.25 -13.03 12.79
CA LEU A 110 20.15 -13.35 14.20
C LEU A 110 20.28 -12.06 15.00
N GLU A 111 19.23 -11.70 15.74
CA GLU A 111 19.26 -10.63 16.74
C GLU A 111 19.36 -11.25 18.13
N VAL A 112 20.29 -10.78 18.94
CA VAL A 112 20.51 -11.24 20.31
C VAL A 112 20.59 -10.05 21.25
N ASP A 113 20.25 -10.28 22.51
CA ASP A 113 20.53 -9.33 23.57
C ASP A 113 22.05 -9.01 23.64
N HIS A 114 22.40 -7.78 24.00
CA HIS A 114 23.79 -7.35 24.09
C HIS A 114 24.61 -8.13 25.13
N GLY A 115 23.96 -8.54 26.23
CA GLY A 115 24.57 -9.29 27.33
C GLY A 115 24.75 -10.79 27.08
N VAL A 116 24.49 -11.29 25.86
CA VAL A 116 24.64 -12.72 25.55
C VAL A 116 26.09 -13.20 25.72
N GLU A 117 26.25 -14.35 26.38
CA GLU A 117 27.56 -14.95 26.59
C GLU A 117 28.15 -15.54 25.30
N PRO A 118 29.48 -15.52 25.12
CA PRO A 118 30.13 -16.01 23.89
C PRO A 118 29.81 -17.47 23.55
N ALA A 119 29.71 -18.34 24.55
CA ALA A 119 29.38 -19.76 24.37
C ALA A 119 27.96 -19.92 23.79
N MET A 120 26.99 -19.23 24.38
CA MET A 120 25.60 -19.20 23.91
C MET A 120 25.50 -18.62 22.50
N LEU A 121 26.24 -17.55 22.21
CA LEU A 121 26.25 -16.97 20.87
C LEU A 121 26.81 -17.95 19.83
N GLY A 122 27.94 -18.59 20.13
CA GLY A 122 28.55 -19.59 19.25
C GLY A 122 27.62 -20.79 18.99
N PHE A 123 26.89 -21.23 20.03
CA PHE A 123 25.85 -22.24 19.90
C PHE A 123 24.73 -21.78 18.94
N LEU A 124 24.16 -20.59 19.15
CA LEU A 124 23.09 -20.06 18.31
C LEU A 124 23.54 -19.87 16.85
N GLN A 125 24.75 -19.35 16.63
CA GLN A 125 25.33 -19.17 15.31
C GLN A 125 25.51 -20.51 14.59
N SER A 126 26.02 -21.52 15.29
CA SER A 126 26.21 -22.87 14.76
C SER A 126 24.87 -23.53 14.41
N CYS A 127 23.88 -23.47 15.30
CA CYS A 127 22.56 -24.06 15.07
C CYS A 127 21.78 -23.39 13.94
N LEU A 128 21.97 -22.09 13.72
CA LEU A 128 21.26 -21.32 12.71
C LEU A 128 22.05 -21.15 11.40
N ALA A 129 23.28 -21.67 11.35
CA ALA A 129 24.22 -21.52 10.23
C ALA A 129 24.43 -20.06 9.83
N VAL A 130 24.63 -19.18 10.80
CA VAL A 130 24.87 -17.74 10.60
C VAL A 130 26.24 -17.33 11.13
N THR A 131 26.79 -16.26 10.57
CA THR A 131 28.07 -15.68 10.97
C THR A 131 27.87 -14.38 11.75
N ASP A 132 28.98 -13.76 12.20
CA ASP A 132 28.95 -12.43 12.81
C ASP A 132 28.36 -11.35 11.87
N ARG A 133 28.40 -11.55 10.54
CA ARG A 133 27.82 -10.60 9.58
C ARG A 133 26.30 -10.57 9.62
N GLU A 134 25.67 -11.70 9.89
CA GLU A 134 24.21 -11.79 10.06
C GLU A 134 23.77 -11.62 11.52
N THR A 135 24.71 -11.43 12.45
CA THR A 135 24.45 -11.35 13.90
C THR A 135 24.42 -9.90 14.36
N PHE A 136 23.33 -9.50 15.02
CA PHE A 136 23.10 -8.16 15.53
C PHE A 136 22.86 -8.20 17.03
N ARG A 137 23.72 -7.52 17.80
CA ARG A 137 23.57 -7.38 19.24
C ARG A 137 22.82 -6.09 19.56
N SER A 138 21.72 -6.18 20.30
CA SER A 138 20.89 -5.03 20.67
C SER A 138 21.03 -4.69 22.15
N ALA A 139 21.36 -3.44 22.46
CA ALA A 139 21.43 -2.94 23.83
C ALA A 139 20.05 -2.60 24.44
N GLY A 140 18.98 -2.81 23.69
CA GLY A 140 17.59 -2.66 24.15
C GLY A 140 16.71 -3.78 23.61
N PRO A 141 15.39 -3.72 23.88
CA PRO A 141 14.46 -4.76 23.48
C PRO A 141 14.61 -5.18 22.03
N LEU A 142 14.60 -6.49 21.81
CA LEU A 142 14.48 -7.03 20.46
C LEU A 142 13.11 -6.63 19.89
N ASP A 143 12.92 -6.65 18.58
CA ASP A 143 11.62 -6.39 17.94
C ASP A 143 10.79 -5.22 18.51
N LEU A 144 11.24 -3.98 18.26
CA LEU A 144 10.56 -2.76 18.70
C LEU A 144 9.13 -2.60 18.13
N SER A 145 8.73 -3.41 17.16
CA SER A 145 7.37 -3.35 16.58
C SER A 145 6.27 -3.59 17.62
N THR A 146 6.56 -4.32 18.70
CA THR A 146 5.63 -4.55 19.81
C THR A 146 5.18 -3.26 20.51
N PHE A 147 6.00 -2.21 20.50
CA PHE A 147 5.61 -0.92 21.08
C PHE A 147 4.43 -0.27 20.34
N MET A 148 4.15 -0.67 19.10
CA MET A 148 2.91 -0.24 18.42
C MET A 148 1.65 -0.66 19.19
N HIS A 149 1.67 -1.76 19.95
CA HIS A 149 0.53 -2.16 20.78
C HIS A 149 0.26 -1.14 21.90
N LEU A 150 1.30 -0.51 22.47
CA LEU A 150 1.13 0.53 23.50
C LEU A 150 0.33 1.72 22.96
N THR A 151 0.49 2.04 21.68
CA THR A 151 -0.26 3.14 21.05
C THR A 151 -1.77 2.89 21.04
N GLY A 152 -2.21 1.64 21.16
CA GLY A 152 -3.61 1.20 21.17
C GLY A 152 -4.27 1.05 22.55
N LEU A 153 -3.55 1.31 23.66
CA LEU A 153 -4.10 1.16 25.01
C LEU A 153 -5.20 2.17 25.36
N GLU A 154 -6.31 1.72 25.93
CA GLU A 154 -7.40 2.61 26.35
C GLU A 154 -6.98 3.56 27.48
N GLY A 155 -7.62 4.72 27.58
CA GLY A 155 -7.36 5.71 28.63
C GLY A 155 -6.22 6.71 28.34
N PHE A 156 -5.52 6.57 27.21
CA PHE A 156 -4.41 7.45 26.81
C PHE A 156 -4.73 8.38 25.63
N ASP A 157 -6.00 8.69 25.38
CA ASP A 157 -6.41 9.49 24.23
C ASP A 157 -5.77 10.88 24.17
N ALA A 158 -5.46 11.47 25.33
CA ALA A 158 -4.77 12.75 25.42
C ALA A 158 -3.32 12.72 24.90
N LEU A 159 -2.70 11.54 24.80
CA LEU A 159 -1.34 11.35 24.27
C LEU A 159 -1.34 10.99 22.78
N ARG A 160 -2.52 10.89 22.15
CA ARG A 160 -2.69 10.53 20.74
C ARG A 160 -2.96 11.75 19.88
N ASP A 161 -2.63 11.63 18.61
CA ASP A 161 -3.12 12.56 17.60
C ASP A 161 -4.65 12.56 17.56
N SER A 162 -5.25 13.74 17.38
CA SER A 162 -6.69 13.87 17.18
C SER A 162 -7.14 13.03 15.98
N VAL A 163 -8.28 12.36 16.11
CA VAL A 163 -8.81 11.51 15.03
C VAL A 163 -9.30 12.38 13.88
N TRP A 164 -8.75 12.16 12.69
CA TRP A 164 -9.25 12.75 11.45
C TRP A 164 -10.32 11.85 10.85
N ALA A 165 -11.58 12.10 11.18
CA ALA A 165 -12.70 11.31 10.65
C ALA A 165 -12.87 11.57 9.14
N PRO A 166 -12.91 10.52 8.29
CA PRO A 166 -13.14 10.70 6.86
C PRO A 166 -14.46 11.44 6.57
N GLN A 167 -14.41 12.38 5.64
CA GLN A 167 -15.54 13.24 5.28
C GLN A 167 -16.34 12.62 4.13
N LYS A 168 -17.64 12.91 4.05
CA LYS A 168 -18.46 12.54 2.89
C LYS A 168 -18.12 13.47 1.72
N SER A 169 -18.02 12.95 0.50
CA SER A 169 -17.74 13.80 -0.66
C SER A 169 -19.00 14.53 -1.11
N PRO A 170 -18.96 15.87 -1.29
CA PRO A 170 -20.07 16.63 -1.86
C PRO A 170 -20.40 16.27 -3.32
N GLN A 171 -19.50 15.58 -4.01
CA GLN A 171 -19.72 15.10 -5.39
C GLN A 171 -20.71 13.94 -5.45
N ILE A 172 -21.09 13.38 -4.30
CA ILE A 172 -21.98 12.23 -4.19
C ILE A 172 -23.24 12.65 -3.44
N GLU A 173 -24.38 12.59 -4.12
CA GLU A 173 -25.70 12.75 -3.53
C GLU A 173 -26.17 11.40 -2.94
N PRO A 174 -26.32 11.30 -1.60
CA PRO A 174 -26.67 10.03 -0.97
C PRO A 174 -28.05 9.48 -1.35
N SER A 175 -28.97 10.34 -1.79
CA SER A 175 -30.32 9.93 -2.22
C SER A 175 -30.35 9.30 -3.62
N GLN A 176 -29.29 9.48 -4.41
CA GLN A 176 -29.16 8.91 -5.75
C GLN A 176 -28.23 7.69 -5.72
N SER A 177 -28.42 6.75 -6.64
CA SER A 177 -27.49 5.61 -6.81
C SER A 177 -26.10 6.09 -7.23
N MET A 178 -25.07 5.29 -6.96
CA MET A 178 -23.71 5.56 -7.44
C MET A 178 -23.66 5.61 -8.97
N PHE A 179 -24.46 4.80 -9.68
CA PHE A 179 -24.57 4.86 -11.13
C PHE A 179 -25.08 6.22 -11.64
N ALA A 180 -26.10 6.79 -10.98
CA ALA A 180 -26.62 8.11 -11.33
C ALA A 180 -25.58 9.21 -11.07
N ASN A 181 -24.91 9.16 -9.91
CA ASN A 181 -23.85 10.11 -9.56
C ASN A 181 -22.70 10.08 -10.58
N ILE A 182 -22.22 8.89 -10.97
CA ILE A 182 -21.13 8.74 -11.94
C ILE A 182 -21.56 9.14 -13.35
N ALA A 183 -22.83 8.93 -13.71
CA ALA A 183 -23.36 9.32 -15.02
C ALA A 183 -23.53 10.84 -15.18
N GLU A 184 -23.69 11.58 -14.08
CA GLU A 184 -23.79 13.05 -14.11
C GLU A 184 -22.42 13.70 -14.30
N HIS A 185 -21.41 13.23 -13.55
CA HIS A 185 -20.03 13.68 -13.66
C HIS A 185 -19.06 12.64 -13.13
N ASP A 186 -17.82 12.70 -13.60
CA ASP A 186 -16.73 11.92 -13.03
C ASP A 186 -16.48 12.32 -11.56
N ILE A 187 -16.11 11.35 -10.73
CA ILE A 187 -15.95 11.54 -9.28
C ILE A 187 -14.52 11.22 -8.87
N LEU A 188 -13.90 12.10 -8.09
CA LEU A 188 -12.55 11.88 -7.55
C LEU A 188 -12.53 12.02 -6.04
N LEU A 189 -12.08 10.98 -5.35
CA LEU A 189 -11.94 10.93 -3.89
C LEU A 189 -10.46 10.87 -3.49
N CYS A 190 -10.13 11.55 -2.39
CA CYS A 190 -8.80 11.59 -1.79
C CYS A 190 -8.86 11.00 -0.38
N HIS A 191 -8.42 9.76 -0.24
CA HIS A 191 -8.34 9.04 1.04
C HIS A 191 -7.09 9.44 1.81
N PRO A 192 -7.08 9.37 3.16
CA PRO A 192 -8.22 9.01 4.04
C PRO A 192 -9.15 10.20 4.34
N TYR A 193 -8.91 11.38 3.74
CA TYR A 193 -9.64 12.61 4.04
C TYR A 193 -11.12 12.52 3.64
N GLU A 194 -11.40 11.83 2.54
CA GLU A 194 -12.74 11.41 2.14
C GLU A 194 -12.96 9.92 2.38
N SER A 195 -14.20 9.57 2.72
CA SER A 195 -14.62 8.20 3.00
C SER A 195 -14.38 7.25 1.83
N PHE A 196 -13.96 6.02 2.14
CA PHE A 196 -13.84 4.91 1.19
C PHE A 196 -15.19 4.23 0.91
N GLU A 197 -16.22 4.54 1.70
CA GLU A 197 -17.55 3.94 1.61
C GLU A 197 -18.17 3.98 0.19
N PRO A 198 -18.03 5.04 -0.63
CA PRO A 198 -18.57 5.06 -1.98
C PRO A 198 -18.06 3.95 -2.91
N VAL A 199 -16.82 3.50 -2.73
CA VAL A 199 -16.24 2.38 -3.49
C VAL A 199 -16.97 1.08 -3.13
N VAL A 200 -17.24 0.88 -1.84
CA VAL A 200 -17.98 -0.28 -1.33
C VAL A 200 -19.44 -0.22 -1.78
N ARG A 201 -20.06 0.96 -1.65
CA ARG A 201 -21.44 1.24 -2.05
C ARG A 201 -21.68 0.91 -3.52
N LEU A 202 -20.77 1.33 -4.42
CA LEU A 202 -20.87 1.02 -5.85
C LEU A 202 -20.97 -0.48 -6.11
N LEU A 203 -20.14 -1.29 -5.45
CA LEU A 203 -20.14 -2.75 -5.59
C LEU A 203 -21.39 -3.40 -4.96
N GLN A 204 -21.86 -2.87 -3.83
CA GLN A 204 -23.08 -3.35 -3.19
C GLN A 204 -24.31 -3.08 -4.06
N GLU A 205 -24.46 -1.85 -4.55
CA GLU A 205 -25.52 -1.49 -5.49
C GLU A 205 -25.42 -2.31 -6.78
N ALA A 206 -24.21 -2.52 -7.31
CA ALA A 206 -24.00 -3.37 -8.48
C ALA A 206 -24.38 -4.83 -8.26
N ALA A 207 -24.19 -5.37 -7.06
CA ALA A 207 -24.61 -6.72 -6.74
C ALA A 207 -26.14 -6.85 -6.73
N ASP A 208 -26.85 -5.80 -6.31
CA ASP A 208 -28.29 -5.83 -6.09
C ASP A 208 -29.12 -5.36 -7.28
N ASP A 209 -28.54 -4.56 -8.18
CA ASP A 209 -29.20 -4.01 -9.36
C ASP A 209 -29.50 -5.10 -10.42
N PRO A 210 -30.76 -5.28 -10.88
CA PRO A 210 -31.11 -6.28 -11.89
C PRO A 210 -30.57 -5.97 -13.30
N ASP A 211 -30.25 -4.72 -13.61
CA ASP A 211 -29.75 -4.27 -14.91
C ASP A 211 -28.23 -4.43 -15.05
N VAL A 212 -27.53 -4.74 -13.96
CA VAL A 212 -26.10 -5.06 -14.02
C VAL A 212 -25.91 -6.47 -14.58
N LEU A 213 -25.17 -6.54 -15.68
CA LEU A 213 -24.90 -7.77 -16.42
C LEU A 213 -23.63 -8.45 -15.94
N ALA A 214 -22.57 -7.67 -15.66
CA ALA A 214 -21.27 -8.21 -15.31
C ALA A 214 -20.46 -7.26 -14.43
N ILE A 215 -19.58 -7.85 -13.60
CA ILE A 215 -18.62 -7.14 -12.76
C ILE A 215 -17.25 -7.79 -12.97
N LYS A 216 -16.24 -7.00 -13.36
CA LYS A 216 -14.85 -7.47 -13.41
C LYS A 216 -13.99 -6.62 -12.48
N GLN A 217 -13.21 -7.26 -11.61
CA GLN A 217 -12.41 -6.55 -10.60
C GLN A 217 -11.05 -7.23 -10.35
N THR A 218 -10.02 -6.41 -10.10
CA THR A 218 -8.73 -6.89 -9.59
C THR A 218 -8.68 -6.86 -8.06
N LEU A 219 -8.18 -7.94 -7.45
CA LEU A 219 -8.06 -8.15 -6.02
C LEU A 219 -6.60 -8.50 -5.67
N TYR A 220 -5.87 -7.55 -5.08
CA TYR A 220 -4.48 -7.76 -4.64
C TYR A 220 -4.40 -8.10 -3.15
N ARG A 221 -5.05 -7.29 -2.32
CA ARG A 221 -5.09 -7.37 -0.84
C ARG A 221 -6.42 -6.79 -0.35
N THR A 222 -7.22 -7.54 0.39
CA THR A 222 -8.47 -7.04 1.00
C THR A 222 -8.44 -7.20 2.53
N SER A 223 -9.53 -6.95 3.25
CA SER A 223 -9.63 -7.20 4.71
C SER A 223 -10.27 -8.57 4.97
N ARG A 224 -10.01 -9.20 6.13
CA ARG A 224 -10.53 -10.57 6.42
C ARG A 224 -12.04 -10.69 6.19
N ASN A 225 -12.81 -9.70 6.67
CA ASN A 225 -14.24 -9.57 6.44
C ASN A 225 -14.50 -8.48 5.41
N SER A 226 -14.05 -8.70 4.17
CA SER A 226 -14.13 -7.68 3.12
C SER A 226 -15.56 -7.54 2.59
N PRO A 227 -16.19 -6.34 2.71
CA PRO A 227 -17.52 -6.11 2.13
C PRO A 227 -17.52 -6.20 0.60
N ILE A 228 -16.35 -6.04 -0.03
CA ILE A 228 -16.14 -6.18 -1.47
C ILE A 228 -16.25 -7.64 -1.89
N ILE A 229 -15.58 -8.56 -1.18
CA ILE A 229 -15.69 -10.00 -1.45
C ILE A 229 -17.15 -10.45 -1.28
N ALA A 230 -17.80 -10.01 -0.19
CA ALA A 230 -19.21 -10.30 0.05
C ALA A 230 -20.12 -9.76 -1.07
N ALA A 231 -19.85 -8.56 -1.60
CA ALA A 231 -20.64 -8.00 -2.71
C ALA A 231 -20.46 -8.79 -4.01
N LEU A 232 -19.23 -9.18 -4.35
CA LEU A 232 -18.94 -9.99 -5.54
C LEU A 232 -19.60 -11.37 -5.48
N ARG A 233 -19.56 -12.03 -4.31
CA ARG A 233 -20.27 -13.30 -4.09
C ARG A 233 -21.77 -13.15 -4.30
N ARG A 234 -22.40 -12.18 -3.64
CA ARG A 234 -23.84 -11.90 -3.81
C ARG A 234 -24.22 -11.58 -5.26
N ALA A 235 -23.35 -10.87 -5.99
CA ALA A 235 -23.59 -10.55 -7.39
C ALA A 235 -23.64 -11.83 -8.25
N ALA A 236 -22.71 -12.76 -8.05
CA ALA A 236 -22.66 -14.04 -8.75
C ALA A 236 -23.85 -14.94 -8.36
N GLU A 237 -24.19 -15.02 -7.07
CA GLU A 237 -25.38 -15.73 -6.58
C GLU A 237 -26.69 -15.19 -7.20
N LYS A 238 -26.72 -13.89 -7.56
CA LYS A 238 -27.82 -13.24 -8.29
C LYS A 238 -27.75 -13.41 -9.81
N GLY A 239 -26.87 -14.28 -10.32
CA GLY A 239 -26.76 -14.63 -11.73
C GLY A 239 -25.99 -13.64 -12.61
N LYS A 240 -25.25 -12.70 -12.00
CA LYS A 240 -24.40 -11.76 -12.75
C LYS A 240 -23.09 -12.43 -13.14
N TYR A 241 -22.52 -12.06 -14.28
CA TYR A 241 -21.20 -12.55 -14.67
C TYR A 241 -20.12 -11.82 -13.86
N VAL A 242 -19.56 -12.49 -12.86
CA VAL A 242 -18.51 -11.92 -12.02
C VAL A 242 -17.16 -12.53 -12.37
N THR A 243 -16.18 -11.70 -12.67
CA THR A 243 -14.78 -12.10 -12.88
C THR A 243 -13.88 -11.40 -11.87
N ALA A 244 -13.10 -12.17 -11.12
CA ALA A 244 -12.18 -11.64 -10.12
C ALA A 244 -10.75 -12.09 -10.41
N ILE A 245 -9.83 -11.15 -10.64
CA ILE A 245 -8.40 -11.46 -10.76
C ILE A 245 -7.78 -11.37 -9.37
N VAL A 246 -7.36 -12.50 -8.81
CA VAL A 246 -6.80 -12.59 -7.46
C VAL A 246 -5.29 -12.79 -7.56
N GLU A 247 -4.51 -11.84 -7.02
CA GLU A 247 -3.06 -11.97 -6.94
C GLU A 247 -2.67 -12.81 -5.73
N LEU A 248 -2.44 -14.11 -5.95
CA LEU A 248 -2.08 -15.00 -4.86
C LEU A 248 -0.67 -14.71 -4.29
N LYS A 249 0.31 -14.24 -5.09
CA LYS A 249 1.70 -13.98 -4.64
C LYS A 249 1.86 -12.65 -3.90
N ALA A 250 0.79 -12.09 -3.37
CA ALA A 250 0.83 -10.93 -2.49
C ALA A 250 1.56 -11.33 -1.19
N ARG A 251 2.78 -10.81 -1.00
CA ARG A 251 3.62 -11.17 0.15
C ARG A 251 2.89 -10.91 1.47
N PHE A 252 2.89 -11.90 2.35
CA PHE A 252 2.28 -11.94 3.69
C PHE A 252 0.76 -12.03 3.73
N ASP A 253 0.10 -12.06 2.58
CA ASP A 253 -1.35 -12.18 2.44
C ASP A 253 -1.76 -13.48 1.71
N GLU A 254 -0.80 -14.35 1.40
CA GLU A 254 -1.00 -15.52 0.54
C GLU A 254 -2.11 -16.45 1.04
N ALA A 255 -2.06 -16.83 2.32
CA ALA A 255 -3.04 -17.75 2.91
C ALA A 255 -4.48 -17.21 2.82
N ARG A 256 -4.62 -15.89 2.99
CA ARG A 256 -5.90 -15.20 2.97
C ARG A 256 -6.44 -15.00 1.55
N ASN A 257 -5.56 -14.70 0.60
CA ASN A 257 -5.94 -14.62 -0.80
C ASN A 257 -6.39 -15.98 -1.35
N ILE A 258 -5.80 -17.08 -0.86
CA ILE A 258 -6.25 -18.45 -1.16
C ILE A 258 -7.67 -18.69 -0.60
N GLU A 259 -7.93 -18.33 0.66
CA GLU A 259 -9.26 -18.49 1.29
C GLU A 259 -10.34 -17.72 0.50
N TRP A 260 -10.11 -16.45 0.16
CA TRP A 260 -11.08 -15.69 -0.64
C TRP A 260 -11.29 -16.25 -2.05
N ALA A 261 -10.23 -16.75 -2.69
CA ALA A 261 -10.37 -17.34 -4.00
C ALA A 261 -11.30 -18.55 -3.95
N GLN A 262 -11.16 -19.41 -2.95
CA GLN A 262 -12.06 -20.55 -2.73
C GLN A 262 -13.50 -20.09 -2.46
N GLU A 263 -13.71 -19.11 -1.58
CA GLU A 263 -15.06 -18.56 -1.32
C GLU A 263 -15.72 -17.96 -2.56
N LEU A 264 -14.95 -17.31 -3.42
CA LEU A 264 -15.44 -16.73 -4.67
C LEU A 264 -15.79 -17.83 -5.69
N GLU A 265 -14.94 -18.85 -5.84
CA GLU A 265 -15.20 -20.00 -6.72
C GLU A 265 -16.47 -20.77 -6.30
N GLU A 266 -16.66 -20.98 -5.00
CA GLU A 266 -17.87 -21.61 -4.46
C GLU A 266 -19.15 -20.83 -4.80
N ALA A 267 -19.04 -19.50 -4.88
CA ALA A 267 -20.11 -18.61 -5.30
C ALA A 267 -20.24 -18.46 -6.83
N GLN A 268 -19.56 -19.32 -7.61
CA GLN A 268 -19.56 -19.31 -9.09
C GLN A 268 -18.95 -18.04 -9.72
N VAL A 269 -18.12 -17.31 -8.97
CA VAL A 269 -17.30 -16.23 -9.54
C VAL A 269 -16.20 -16.86 -10.40
N GLN A 270 -15.96 -16.29 -11.58
CA GLN A 270 -14.82 -16.67 -12.40
C GLN A 270 -13.54 -16.09 -11.78
N VAL A 271 -12.87 -16.89 -10.96
CA VAL A 271 -11.60 -16.50 -10.33
C VAL A 271 -10.43 -16.78 -11.27
N ILE A 272 -9.56 -15.79 -11.44
CA ILE A 272 -8.35 -15.89 -12.26
C ILE A 272 -7.14 -15.59 -11.39
N TYR A 273 -6.23 -16.56 -11.33
CA TYR A 273 -5.04 -16.52 -10.48
C TYR A 273 -3.90 -15.76 -11.15
N GLY A 274 -4.00 -14.43 -11.13
CA GLY A 274 -3.01 -13.53 -11.73
C GLY A 274 -2.70 -13.85 -13.20
N VAL A 275 -1.50 -13.48 -13.64
CA VAL A 275 -0.97 -13.81 -14.98
C VAL A 275 0.38 -14.49 -14.80
N LYS A 276 0.65 -15.54 -15.57
CA LYS A 276 1.91 -16.31 -15.49
C LYS A 276 3.12 -15.38 -15.52
N ASN A 277 4.05 -15.57 -14.57
CA ASN A 277 5.26 -14.75 -14.40
C ASN A 277 5.07 -13.24 -14.11
N LEU A 278 3.84 -12.73 -13.96
CA LEU A 278 3.56 -11.32 -13.65
C LEU A 278 2.78 -11.21 -12.34
N LYS A 279 2.93 -10.07 -11.64
CA LYS A 279 2.06 -9.76 -10.49
C LYS A 279 1.01 -8.73 -10.87
N THR A 280 -0.26 -9.01 -10.59
CA THR A 280 -1.36 -8.08 -10.83
C THR A 280 -1.41 -7.04 -9.71
N HIS A 281 -1.12 -5.79 -10.03
CA HIS A 281 -1.07 -4.68 -9.06
C HIS A 281 -1.89 -3.46 -9.50
N SER A 282 -2.61 -3.54 -10.62
CA SER A 282 -3.67 -2.59 -10.97
C SER A 282 -4.85 -2.70 -10.01
N LYS A 283 -5.52 -1.57 -9.73
CA LYS A 283 -6.72 -1.51 -8.88
C LYS A 283 -7.83 -0.93 -9.72
N VAL A 284 -8.56 -1.82 -10.38
CA VAL A 284 -9.58 -1.46 -11.35
C VAL A 284 -10.81 -2.33 -11.14
N CYS A 285 -11.96 -1.71 -11.26
CA CYS A 285 -13.26 -2.38 -11.27
C CYS A 285 -14.06 -1.81 -12.43
N ILE A 286 -14.74 -2.68 -13.17
CA ILE A 286 -15.67 -2.32 -14.23
C ILE A 286 -16.99 -3.06 -14.01
N ILE A 287 -18.08 -2.30 -14.08
CA ILE A 287 -19.45 -2.78 -13.95
C ILE A 287 -20.16 -2.48 -15.27
N ILE A 288 -20.67 -3.53 -15.91
CA ILE A 288 -21.37 -3.46 -17.19
C ILE A 288 -22.86 -3.49 -16.87
N ARG A 289 -23.56 -2.39 -17.14
CA ARG A 289 -24.96 -2.18 -16.80
C ARG A 289 -25.79 -1.88 -18.05
N ARG A 290 -27.01 -2.39 -18.10
CA ARG A 290 -28.00 -2.05 -19.12
C ARG A 290 -28.67 -0.74 -18.72
N GLU A 291 -28.59 0.25 -19.60
CA GLU A 291 -29.29 1.54 -19.48
C GLU A 291 -30.34 1.66 -20.59
N PRO A 292 -31.31 2.59 -20.49
CA PRO A 292 -32.34 2.78 -21.52
C PRO A 292 -31.80 3.02 -22.94
N LYS A 293 -30.59 3.59 -23.06
CA LYS A 293 -29.95 3.90 -24.35
C LYS A 293 -28.95 2.83 -24.83
N GLY A 294 -28.70 1.78 -24.04
CA GLY A 294 -27.71 0.75 -24.38
C GLY A 294 -26.88 0.31 -23.19
N ILE A 295 -25.74 -0.33 -23.45
CA ILE A 295 -24.84 -0.80 -22.40
C ILE A 295 -23.90 0.32 -21.98
N VAL A 296 -23.83 0.61 -20.69
CA VAL A 296 -22.89 1.57 -20.09
C VAL A 296 -21.91 0.83 -19.19
N ARG A 297 -20.67 1.33 -19.16
CA ARG A 297 -19.58 0.77 -18.36
C ARG A 297 -19.21 1.76 -17.27
N TYR A 298 -19.52 1.42 -16.04
CA TYR A 298 -19.12 2.19 -14.87
C TYR A 298 -17.80 1.65 -14.34
N MET A 299 -16.82 2.53 -14.17
CA MET A 299 -15.47 2.15 -13.78
C MET A 299 -15.05 2.81 -12.50
N HIS A 300 -14.18 2.11 -11.77
CA HIS A 300 -13.41 2.67 -10.67
C HIS A 300 -11.93 2.33 -10.89
N PHE A 301 -11.08 3.34 -10.77
CA PHE A 301 -9.62 3.22 -10.78
C PHE A 301 -9.04 3.75 -9.47
N GLY A 302 -8.20 2.96 -8.81
CA GLY A 302 -7.55 3.33 -7.56
C GLY A 302 -6.03 3.36 -7.67
N THR A 303 -5.39 4.25 -6.91
CA THR A 303 -3.93 4.17 -6.65
C THR A 303 -3.59 3.17 -5.54
N GLY A 304 -4.58 2.86 -4.68
CA GLY A 304 -4.50 2.03 -3.48
C GLY A 304 -5.42 0.83 -3.52
N ASN A 305 -5.11 -0.20 -2.72
CA ASN A 305 -5.85 -1.46 -2.70
C ASN A 305 -7.29 -1.29 -2.19
N TYR A 306 -8.15 -2.24 -2.57
CA TYR A 306 -9.52 -2.41 -2.07
C TYR A 306 -9.56 -2.93 -0.61
N ASN A 307 -9.03 -2.14 0.33
CA ASN A 307 -8.97 -2.48 1.76
C ASN A 307 -9.27 -1.25 2.63
N GLU A 308 -10.40 -1.31 3.34
CA GLU A 308 -10.90 -0.21 4.18
C GLU A 308 -9.94 0.16 5.31
N ALA A 309 -9.26 -0.82 5.92
CA ALA A 309 -8.34 -0.57 7.03
C ALA A 309 -7.12 0.25 6.55
N THR A 310 -6.56 -0.11 5.39
CA THR A 310 -5.46 0.68 4.80
C THR A 310 -5.95 2.02 4.28
N ALA A 311 -7.18 2.12 3.76
CA ALA A 311 -7.73 3.38 3.28
C ALA A 311 -7.86 4.47 4.37
N ARG A 312 -7.73 4.12 5.65
CA ARG A 312 -7.71 5.07 6.80
C ARG A 312 -6.33 5.63 7.13
N ILE A 313 -5.25 4.97 6.68
CA ILE A 313 -3.87 5.36 7.00
C ILE A 313 -2.99 5.57 5.76
N TYR A 314 -3.50 5.28 4.56
CA TYR A 314 -2.82 5.48 3.27
C TYR A 314 -3.46 6.64 2.53
N GLY A 315 -2.63 7.54 2.00
CA GLY A 315 -3.05 8.65 1.16
C GLY A 315 -3.23 8.17 -0.28
N ASP A 316 -4.46 7.93 -0.72
CA ASP A 316 -4.79 7.32 -2.01
C ASP A 316 -5.86 8.08 -2.79
N ILE A 317 -5.90 7.90 -4.12
CA ILE A 317 -6.93 8.46 -5.00
C ILE A 317 -7.82 7.33 -5.52
N SER A 318 -9.13 7.58 -5.50
CA SER A 318 -10.16 6.80 -6.19
C SER A 318 -10.82 7.67 -7.25
N TYR A 319 -10.91 7.18 -8.48
CA TYR A 319 -11.49 7.87 -9.62
C TYR A 319 -12.61 7.01 -10.23
N PHE A 320 -13.80 7.59 -10.36
CA PHE A 320 -14.97 6.95 -10.94
C PHE A 320 -15.37 7.68 -12.23
N THR A 321 -15.71 6.91 -13.25
CA THR A 321 -16.11 7.45 -14.55
C THR A 321 -16.98 6.45 -15.30
N CYS A 322 -17.80 6.94 -16.23
CA CYS A 322 -18.48 6.13 -17.24
C CYS A 322 -18.06 6.48 -18.67
N SER A 323 -16.85 7.03 -18.85
CA SER A 323 -16.28 7.33 -20.17
C SER A 323 -16.27 6.10 -21.08
N ASP A 324 -16.84 6.22 -22.28
CA ASP A 324 -16.92 5.13 -23.25
C ASP A 324 -15.54 4.67 -23.75
N GLU A 325 -14.60 5.60 -23.93
CA GLU A 325 -13.24 5.30 -24.37
C GLU A 325 -12.46 4.53 -23.30
N LEU A 326 -12.47 5.02 -22.06
CA LEU A 326 -11.87 4.31 -20.92
C LEU A 326 -12.57 2.97 -20.66
N GLY A 327 -13.89 2.90 -20.86
CA GLY A 327 -14.68 1.67 -20.71
C GLY A 327 -14.30 0.61 -21.73
N THR A 328 -14.04 1.02 -22.96
CA THR A 328 -13.58 0.15 -24.05
C THR A 328 -12.19 -0.39 -23.75
N ASP A 329 -11.25 0.49 -23.39
CA ASP A 329 -9.88 0.09 -23.03
C ASP A 329 -9.86 -0.81 -21.79
N THR A 330 -10.64 -0.50 -20.77
CA THR A 330 -10.73 -1.32 -19.54
C THR A 330 -11.28 -2.71 -19.84
N SER A 331 -12.30 -2.79 -20.70
CA SER A 331 -12.82 -4.08 -21.16
C SER A 331 -11.75 -4.89 -21.90
N GLY A 332 -11.00 -4.23 -22.79
CA GLY A 332 -9.86 -4.81 -23.50
C GLY A 332 -8.76 -5.30 -22.55
N PHE A 333 -8.43 -4.50 -21.53
CA PHE A 333 -7.46 -4.85 -20.49
C PHE A 333 -7.84 -6.12 -19.74
N PHE A 334 -9.09 -6.23 -19.27
CA PHE A 334 -9.54 -7.46 -18.64
C PHE A 334 -9.49 -8.64 -19.62
N ASN A 335 -9.98 -8.47 -20.87
CA ASN A 335 -9.98 -9.56 -21.85
C ASN A 335 -8.56 -10.08 -22.18
N ALA A 336 -7.57 -9.19 -22.25
CA ALA A 336 -6.17 -9.54 -22.46
C ALA A 336 -5.60 -10.35 -21.28
N ILE A 337 -5.91 -9.93 -20.05
CA ILE A 337 -5.44 -10.61 -18.83
C ILE A 337 -6.14 -11.96 -18.62
N THR A 338 -7.42 -12.06 -18.96
CA THR A 338 -8.20 -13.29 -18.79
C THR A 338 -7.98 -14.33 -19.89
N GLY A 339 -7.05 -14.11 -20.83
CA GLY A 339 -6.50 -15.17 -21.68
C GLY A 339 -7.19 -15.42 -23.03
N TYR A 340 -7.93 -14.45 -23.59
CA TYR A 340 -8.59 -14.64 -24.91
C TYR A 340 -8.00 -13.85 -26.08
N SER A 341 -7.02 -12.96 -25.87
CA SER A 341 -6.48 -12.11 -26.94
C SER A 341 -5.04 -11.64 -26.67
N GLN A 342 -4.30 -11.31 -27.74
CA GLN A 342 -3.10 -10.49 -27.62
C GLN A 342 -3.44 -9.11 -27.04
N PRO A 343 -2.57 -8.51 -26.20
CA PRO A 343 -2.74 -7.14 -25.73
C PRO A 343 -2.90 -6.20 -26.94
N GLN A 344 -4.05 -5.56 -27.06
CA GLN A 344 -4.30 -4.57 -28.09
C GLN A 344 -3.76 -3.21 -27.66
N HIS A 345 -3.50 -2.34 -28.62
CA HIS A 345 -3.24 -0.93 -28.33
C HIS A 345 -4.49 -0.32 -27.71
N TYR A 346 -4.38 0.13 -26.47
CA TYR A 346 -5.40 0.94 -25.80
C TYR A 346 -5.33 2.38 -26.33
N SER A 347 -6.47 3.04 -26.37
CA SER A 347 -6.59 4.39 -26.93
C SER A 347 -6.17 5.47 -25.92
N MET A 348 -6.55 5.26 -24.66
CA MET A 348 -6.39 6.18 -23.52
C MET A 348 -5.56 5.56 -22.40
N LEU A 349 -5.86 4.33 -22.01
CA LEU A 349 -5.12 3.62 -20.95
C LEU A 349 -3.74 3.20 -21.40
N GLU A 350 -2.81 3.09 -20.46
CA GLU A 350 -1.51 2.44 -20.70
C GLU A 350 -1.25 1.43 -19.58
N ALA A 351 -0.77 0.24 -19.95
CA ALA A 351 -0.59 -0.86 -19.01
C ALA A 351 0.86 -1.31 -18.93
N ALA A 352 1.33 -1.66 -17.74
CA ALA A 352 2.54 -2.48 -17.62
C ALA A 352 2.19 -3.97 -17.88
N PRO A 353 3.13 -4.77 -18.41
CA PRO A 353 4.50 -4.41 -18.77
C PRO A 353 4.67 -3.86 -20.20
N ILE A 354 3.59 -3.67 -20.95
CA ILE A 354 3.64 -3.37 -22.39
C ILE A 354 3.16 -1.93 -22.64
N GLY A 355 4.08 -1.05 -23.03
CA GLY A 355 3.75 0.33 -23.45
C GLY A 355 3.95 1.37 -22.36
N LEU A 356 3.69 1.05 -21.08
CA LEU A 356 3.73 2.03 -19.99
C LEU A 356 5.06 2.82 -19.87
N ARG A 357 6.21 2.13 -19.88
CA ARG A 357 7.53 2.82 -19.84
C ARG A 357 7.68 3.75 -21.05
N GLN A 358 7.36 3.26 -22.24
CA GLN A 358 7.52 4.03 -23.47
C GLN A 358 6.57 5.24 -23.49
N LYS A 359 5.33 5.11 -23.00
CA LYS A 359 4.41 6.24 -22.85
C LYS A 359 5.01 7.32 -21.95
N LEU A 360 5.53 6.94 -20.78
CA LEU A 360 6.12 7.89 -19.84
C LEU A 360 7.32 8.61 -20.47
N ILE A 361 8.19 7.90 -21.19
CA ILE A 361 9.29 8.50 -21.94
C ILE A 361 8.76 9.48 -22.98
N ASN A 362 7.74 9.10 -23.77
CA ASN A 362 7.16 9.97 -24.79
C ASN A 362 6.54 11.25 -24.19
N LEU A 363 5.91 11.15 -23.02
CA LEU A 363 5.37 12.31 -22.29
C LEU A 363 6.50 13.27 -21.85
N ILE A 364 7.61 12.73 -21.33
CA ILE A 364 8.79 13.52 -20.95
C ILE A 364 9.43 14.17 -22.19
N GLU A 365 9.59 13.43 -23.28
CA GLU A 365 10.13 13.96 -24.54
C GLU A 365 9.22 15.02 -25.14
N GLY A 366 7.90 14.89 -25.00
CA GLY A 366 6.95 15.94 -25.38
C GLY A 366 7.21 17.28 -24.69
N GLU A 367 7.50 17.27 -23.39
CA GLU A 367 7.87 18.48 -22.64
C GLU A 367 9.24 19.04 -23.08
N ILE A 368 10.21 18.16 -23.39
CA ILE A 368 11.51 18.57 -23.94
C ILE A 368 11.34 19.32 -25.25
N GLN A 369 10.56 18.78 -26.19
CA GLN A 369 10.34 19.43 -27.49
C GLN A 369 9.64 20.78 -27.32
N ARG A 370 8.61 20.85 -26.47
CA ARG A 370 7.93 22.12 -26.17
C ARG A 370 8.89 23.16 -25.63
N LYS A 371 9.76 22.78 -24.69
CA LYS A 371 10.76 23.69 -24.12
C LYS A 371 11.75 24.20 -25.17
N ARG A 372 12.22 23.32 -26.06
CA ARG A 372 13.10 23.68 -27.19
C ARG A 372 12.45 24.65 -28.17
N HIS A 373 11.13 24.55 -28.34
CA HIS A 373 10.33 25.51 -29.13
C HIS A 373 9.98 26.79 -28.37
N GLY A 374 10.58 27.06 -27.21
CA GLY A 374 10.34 28.27 -26.42
C GLY A 374 9.01 28.27 -25.66
N GLN A 375 8.29 27.15 -25.64
CA GLN A 375 7.02 27.02 -24.93
C GLN A 375 7.26 26.72 -23.44
N ARG A 376 6.26 27.00 -22.61
CA ARG A 376 6.27 26.59 -21.20
C ARG A 376 6.15 25.07 -21.12
N ALA A 377 7.06 24.46 -20.37
CA ALA A 377 7.13 23.03 -20.17
C ALA A 377 7.51 22.74 -18.71
N SER A 378 6.77 21.84 -18.08
CA SER A 378 7.05 21.37 -16.72
C SER A 378 6.48 19.99 -16.50
N ILE A 379 7.13 19.26 -15.59
CA ILE A 379 6.74 17.92 -15.18
C ILE A 379 6.59 17.96 -13.66
N SER A 380 5.43 17.53 -13.17
CA SER A 380 5.20 17.33 -11.74
C SER A 380 4.74 15.90 -11.51
N ALA A 381 5.36 15.18 -10.57
CA ALA A 381 4.98 13.81 -10.28
C ALA A 381 5.05 13.50 -8.79
N LYS A 382 4.11 12.70 -8.31
CA LYS A 382 4.09 12.09 -6.98
C LYS A 382 4.17 10.58 -7.15
N LEU A 383 5.12 9.94 -6.46
CA LEU A 383 5.35 8.48 -6.50
C LEU A 383 5.81 7.98 -5.11
N ASN A 384 5.74 6.68 -4.88
CA ASN A 384 6.39 6.10 -3.71
C ASN A 384 7.87 5.84 -3.93
N ALA A 385 8.26 5.50 -5.17
CA ALA A 385 9.64 5.22 -5.51
C ALA A 385 10.00 5.61 -6.95
N LEU A 386 11.25 6.03 -7.14
CA LEU A 386 11.89 6.32 -8.42
C LEU A 386 13.25 5.62 -8.49
N VAL A 387 13.32 4.57 -9.31
CA VAL A 387 14.50 3.67 -9.42
C VAL A 387 14.82 3.32 -10.88
N ASP A 388 13.87 3.39 -11.80
CA ASP A 388 14.07 2.99 -13.21
C ASP A 388 15.13 3.87 -13.90
N PRO A 389 16.27 3.31 -14.35
CA PRO A 389 17.36 4.09 -14.93
C PRO A 389 16.95 4.85 -16.20
N THR A 390 16.14 4.24 -17.07
CA THR A 390 15.72 4.84 -18.33
C THR A 390 14.83 6.07 -18.11
N LEU A 391 13.90 6.00 -17.15
CA LEU A 391 13.09 7.16 -16.77
C LEU A 391 13.93 8.24 -16.08
N ILE A 392 14.89 7.86 -15.22
CA ILE A 392 15.81 8.81 -14.58
C ILE A 392 16.64 9.56 -15.63
N GLU A 393 17.19 8.86 -16.62
CA GLU A 393 17.90 9.47 -17.74
C GLU A 393 17.01 10.43 -18.55
N ALA A 394 15.76 10.03 -18.84
CA ALA A 394 14.82 10.91 -19.53
C ALA A 394 14.53 12.21 -18.74
N LEU A 395 14.40 12.12 -17.41
CA LEU A 395 14.21 13.29 -16.55
C LEU A 395 15.46 14.18 -16.52
N TYR A 396 16.67 13.61 -16.54
CA TYR A 396 17.90 14.39 -16.68
C TYR A 396 17.95 15.12 -18.03
N ARG A 397 17.58 14.47 -19.13
CA ARG A 397 17.47 15.14 -20.44
C ARG A 397 16.44 16.28 -20.41
N ALA A 398 15.33 16.09 -19.70
CA ALA A 398 14.32 17.13 -19.50
C ALA A 398 14.90 18.34 -18.77
N SER A 399 15.61 18.10 -17.67
CA SER A 399 16.30 19.16 -16.93
C SER A 399 17.34 19.88 -17.80
N GLN A 400 18.16 19.16 -18.56
CA GLN A 400 19.16 19.74 -19.46
C GLN A 400 18.54 20.60 -20.57
N ALA A 401 17.33 20.27 -21.02
CA ALA A 401 16.58 21.09 -21.98
C ALA A 401 15.92 22.32 -21.33
N GLY A 402 15.98 22.47 -20.00
CA GLY A 402 15.38 23.57 -19.24
C GLY A 402 13.94 23.31 -18.78
N VAL A 403 13.44 22.08 -18.88
CA VAL A 403 12.12 21.70 -18.35
C VAL A 403 12.19 21.73 -16.82
N THR A 404 11.23 22.39 -16.17
CA THR A 404 11.14 22.38 -14.70
C THR A 404 10.51 21.06 -14.24
N VAL A 405 11.20 20.32 -13.39
CA VAL A 405 10.74 19.02 -12.89
C VAL A 405 10.57 19.05 -11.37
N LYS A 406 9.38 18.72 -10.88
CA LYS A 406 9.05 18.67 -9.45
C LYS A 406 8.59 17.26 -9.07
N LEU A 407 9.29 16.61 -8.15
CA LEU A 407 9.04 15.22 -7.77
C LEU A 407 8.75 15.10 -6.27
N ASN A 408 7.59 14.54 -5.91
CA ASN A 408 7.29 14.11 -4.55
C ASN A 408 7.53 12.60 -4.44
N ILE A 409 8.65 12.18 -3.86
CA ILE A 409 9.05 10.77 -3.73
C ILE A 409 9.21 10.44 -2.25
N ARG A 410 8.23 9.74 -1.68
CA ARG A 410 8.22 9.50 -0.22
C ARG A 410 9.17 8.38 0.25
N GLY A 411 9.56 7.47 -0.66
CA GLY A 411 10.38 6.30 -0.37
C GLY A 411 11.74 6.35 -1.07
N ILE A 412 12.04 5.33 -1.88
CA ILE A 412 13.34 5.18 -2.53
C ILE A 412 13.44 6.13 -3.72
N CYS A 413 14.48 6.97 -3.77
CA CYS A 413 14.79 7.82 -4.91
C CYS A 413 16.26 7.63 -5.30
N CYS A 414 16.51 7.10 -6.51
CA CYS A 414 17.84 6.94 -7.09
C CYS A 414 18.28 8.16 -7.92
N LEU A 415 17.34 9.05 -8.26
CA LEU A 415 17.64 10.32 -8.94
C LEU A 415 18.37 11.28 -8.01
N ARG A 416 19.37 12.01 -8.53
CA ARG A 416 20.09 13.07 -7.82
C ARG A 416 19.70 14.44 -8.37
N PRO A 417 18.96 15.27 -7.63
CA PRO A 417 18.57 16.62 -8.06
C PRO A 417 19.70 17.64 -7.88
N GLY A 418 19.64 18.76 -8.60
CA GLY A 418 20.51 19.92 -8.40
C GLY A 418 21.95 19.81 -8.89
N ILE A 419 22.31 18.76 -9.64
CA ILE A 419 23.66 18.59 -10.18
C ILE A 419 23.84 19.52 -11.39
N PRO A 420 24.86 20.41 -11.39
CA PRO A 420 25.13 21.31 -12.50
C PRO A 420 25.24 20.61 -13.86
N GLY A 421 24.56 21.15 -14.88
CA GLY A 421 24.55 20.58 -16.24
C GLY A 421 23.82 19.23 -16.39
N LEU A 422 23.18 18.71 -15.34
CA LEU A 422 22.45 17.44 -15.37
C LEU A 422 21.02 17.57 -14.82
N SER A 423 20.86 18.06 -13.59
CA SER A 423 19.60 18.03 -12.84
C SER A 423 19.26 19.33 -12.11
N GLU A 424 19.84 20.47 -12.53
CA GLU A 424 19.62 21.81 -11.96
C GLU A 424 18.14 22.23 -11.91
N ASN A 425 17.33 21.75 -12.86
CA ASN A 425 15.91 22.08 -12.94
C ASN A 425 15.01 21.05 -12.25
N ILE A 426 15.59 20.08 -11.51
CA ILE A 426 14.85 19.04 -10.79
C ILE A 426 14.84 19.34 -9.30
N THR A 427 13.64 19.39 -8.72
CA THR A 427 13.44 19.44 -7.26
C THR A 427 12.78 18.15 -6.80
N VAL A 428 13.34 17.52 -5.76
CA VAL A 428 12.76 16.33 -5.14
C VAL A 428 12.44 16.62 -3.67
N VAL A 429 11.20 16.36 -3.27
CA VAL A 429 10.75 16.43 -1.87
C VAL A 429 10.14 15.10 -1.43
N SER A 430 10.27 14.77 -0.16
CA SER A 430 9.65 13.61 0.49
C SER A 430 8.79 14.08 1.66
N ILE A 431 7.51 13.69 1.70
CA ILE A 431 6.67 13.93 2.86
C ILE A 431 6.61 12.64 3.69
N VAL A 432 7.03 12.75 4.96
CA VAL A 432 6.90 11.70 5.96
C VAL A 432 6.11 12.27 7.13
N ASP A 433 4.87 11.81 7.27
CA ASP A 433 3.89 12.35 8.22
C ASP A 433 2.92 11.23 8.65
N ARG A 434 1.87 11.56 9.41
CA ARG A 434 0.87 10.63 9.97
C ARG A 434 0.27 9.69 8.93
N ILE A 435 -0.14 10.21 7.79
CA ILE A 435 -0.70 9.41 6.69
C ILE A 435 0.44 8.93 5.80
N LEU A 436 0.42 7.64 5.45
CA LEU A 436 1.38 7.06 4.54
C LEU A 436 1.05 7.51 3.12
N GLU A 437 1.85 8.42 2.59
CA GLU A 437 1.73 8.87 1.20
C GLU A 437 1.81 7.68 0.25
N HIS A 438 0.78 7.44 -0.57
CA HIS A 438 0.72 6.24 -1.41
C HIS A 438 0.27 6.51 -2.85
N ALA A 439 -0.54 7.54 -3.07
CA ALA A 439 -1.03 7.95 -4.38
C ALA A 439 0.12 8.20 -5.36
N ARG A 440 -0.08 7.77 -6.61
CA ARG A 440 0.77 8.20 -7.73
C ARG A 440 -0.05 9.12 -8.64
N ILE A 441 0.42 10.36 -8.79
CA ILE A 441 -0.23 11.42 -9.57
C ILE A 441 0.84 12.02 -10.48
N LEU A 442 0.56 12.11 -11.78
CA LEU A 442 1.48 12.68 -12.76
C LEU A 442 0.80 13.86 -13.45
N CYS A 443 1.55 14.93 -13.70
CA CYS A 443 1.09 16.08 -14.47
C CYS A 443 2.21 16.55 -15.40
N PHE A 444 1.88 16.71 -16.69
CA PHE A 444 2.74 17.28 -17.73
C PHE A 444 2.08 18.55 -18.26
N HIS A 445 2.80 19.66 -18.31
CA HIS A 445 2.21 20.97 -18.60
C HIS A 445 1.56 21.05 -19.99
N HIS A 446 2.12 20.38 -20.99
CA HIS A 446 1.58 20.25 -22.35
C HIS A 446 1.13 21.60 -22.94
N SER A 447 1.97 22.63 -22.79
CA SER A 447 1.70 23.99 -23.28
C SER A 447 0.41 24.64 -22.72
N GLY A 448 -0.02 24.24 -21.53
CA GLY A 448 -1.18 24.78 -20.82
C GLY A 448 -2.40 23.87 -20.83
N ASP A 449 -2.43 22.83 -21.67
CA ASP A 449 -3.44 21.77 -21.64
C ASP A 449 -2.94 20.56 -20.86
N GLU A 450 -2.80 20.74 -19.54
CA GLU A 450 -2.07 19.82 -18.67
C GLU A 450 -2.53 18.35 -18.79
N LEU A 451 -1.64 17.43 -19.14
CA LEU A 451 -1.98 16.01 -19.12
C LEU A 451 -1.83 15.46 -17.71
N THR A 452 -2.94 15.06 -17.09
CA THR A 452 -2.99 14.59 -15.69
C THR A 452 -3.36 13.11 -15.63
N PHE A 453 -2.64 12.36 -14.80
CA PHE A 453 -2.83 10.92 -14.67
C PHE A 453 -2.82 10.48 -13.21
N ILE A 454 -3.54 9.40 -12.93
CA ILE A 454 -3.29 8.55 -11.76
C ILE A 454 -2.65 7.24 -12.19
N SER A 455 -1.88 6.62 -11.30
CA SER A 455 -1.20 5.36 -11.61
C SER A 455 -1.20 4.39 -10.43
N SER A 456 -1.24 3.09 -10.73
CA SER A 456 -0.94 2.05 -9.74
C SER A 456 0.57 1.75 -9.64
N ALA A 457 1.35 2.19 -10.65
CA ALA A 457 2.77 1.93 -10.77
C ALA A 457 3.65 3.02 -10.15
N ASP A 458 4.72 2.60 -9.47
CA ASP A 458 5.90 3.43 -9.25
C ASP A 458 6.86 3.34 -10.45
N TRP A 459 7.81 4.27 -10.55
CA TRP A 459 8.84 4.25 -11.58
C TRP A 459 10.00 3.34 -11.16
N MET A 460 9.73 2.04 -11.06
CA MET A 460 10.71 1.00 -10.76
C MET A 460 10.68 -0.09 -11.84
N PRO A 461 11.81 -0.74 -12.16
CA PRO A 461 11.85 -1.81 -13.17
C PRO A 461 10.82 -2.92 -12.91
N ARG A 462 10.69 -3.37 -11.65
CA ARG A 462 9.69 -4.40 -11.31
C ARG A 462 8.23 -3.98 -11.58
N ASN A 463 7.91 -2.69 -11.47
CA ASN A 463 6.56 -2.18 -11.72
C ASN A 463 6.30 -2.04 -13.21
N LEU A 464 7.33 -1.67 -13.99
CA LEU A 464 7.22 -1.45 -15.42
C LEU A 464 7.40 -2.73 -16.26
N ASP A 465 8.11 -3.74 -15.76
CA ASP A 465 8.49 -4.95 -16.53
C ASP A 465 7.85 -6.24 -16.01
N ARG A 466 7.54 -6.32 -14.70
CA ARG A 466 7.16 -7.59 -14.03
C ARG A 466 5.80 -7.54 -13.35
N ARG A 467 5.06 -6.45 -13.54
CA ARG A 467 3.74 -6.23 -12.96
C ARG A 467 2.76 -5.77 -14.02
N ILE A 468 1.50 -6.07 -13.74
CA ILE A 468 0.38 -5.49 -14.44
C ILE A 468 -0.06 -4.29 -13.62
N GLU A 469 0.17 -3.10 -14.18
CA GLU A 469 -0.11 -1.80 -13.59
C GLU A 469 -0.86 -0.96 -14.62
N LEU A 470 -1.58 0.07 -14.18
CA LEU A 470 -2.30 0.98 -15.07
C LEU A 470 -1.85 2.42 -14.86
N LEU A 471 -1.75 3.15 -15.97
CA LEU A 471 -1.73 4.60 -16.04
C LEU A 471 -3.04 5.06 -16.65
N VAL A 472 -3.78 5.88 -15.90
CA VAL A 472 -5.14 6.27 -16.23
C VAL A 472 -5.16 7.80 -16.41
N PRO A 473 -5.50 8.32 -17.60
CA PRO A 473 -5.71 9.75 -17.79
C PRO A 473 -6.96 10.21 -17.03
N VAL A 474 -6.92 11.45 -16.55
CA VAL A 474 -8.04 12.10 -15.88
C VAL A 474 -8.36 13.38 -16.63
N ASP A 475 -9.32 13.29 -17.55
CA ASP A 475 -9.66 14.37 -18.49
C ASP A 475 -10.78 15.27 -17.98
N ASP A 476 -11.63 14.78 -17.07
CA ASP A 476 -12.68 15.62 -16.46
C ASP A 476 -12.06 16.88 -15.85
N PRO A 477 -12.46 18.09 -16.27
CA PRO A 477 -11.82 19.33 -15.85
C PRO A 477 -11.87 19.60 -14.35
N VAL A 478 -12.89 19.09 -13.63
CA VAL A 478 -13.00 19.27 -12.18
C VAL A 478 -12.01 18.34 -11.48
N CYS A 479 -11.97 17.07 -11.86
CA CYS A 479 -11.05 16.06 -11.33
C CYS A 479 -9.59 16.40 -11.64
N LYS A 480 -9.29 16.80 -12.87
CA LYS A 480 -7.96 17.27 -13.32
C LYS A 480 -7.45 18.41 -12.45
N ARG A 481 -8.23 19.50 -12.34
CA ARG A 481 -7.87 20.65 -11.49
C ARG A 481 -7.69 20.23 -10.02
N ARG A 482 -8.53 19.33 -9.51
CA ARG A 482 -8.42 18.84 -8.15
C ARG A 482 -7.10 18.08 -7.92
N LEU A 483 -6.71 17.19 -8.84
CA LEU A 483 -5.45 16.45 -8.78
C LEU A 483 -4.23 17.37 -8.86
N VAL A 484 -4.23 18.34 -9.77
CA VAL A 484 -3.13 19.32 -9.89
C VAL A 484 -2.98 20.11 -8.59
N ASN A 485 -4.08 20.60 -8.02
CA ASN A 485 -4.06 21.30 -6.73
C ASN A 485 -3.54 20.42 -5.57
N ILE A 486 -3.91 19.14 -5.54
CA ILE A 486 -3.38 18.18 -4.56
C ILE A 486 -1.87 18.02 -4.74
N LEU A 487 -1.42 17.78 -5.98
CA LEU A 487 -0.02 17.57 -6.32
C LEU A 487 0.84 18.80 -5.97
N GLU A 488 0.39 19.99 -6.34
CA GLU A 488 1.08 21.25 -6.03
C GLU A 488 1.20 21.52 -4.53
N SER A 489 0.20 21.11 -3.74
CA SER A 489 0.20 21.30 -2.29
C SER A 489 1.37 20.57 -1.61
N TYR A 490 1.82 19.42 -2.13
CA TYR A 490 2.98 18.70 -1.59
C TYR A 490 4.29 19.50 -1.69
N PHE A 491 4.44 20.34 -2.71
CA PHE A 491 5.63 21.17 -2.89
C PHE A 491 5.59 22.46 -2.04
N ARG A 492 4.44 22.77 -1.43
CA ARG A 492 4.27 23.90 -0.53
C ARG A 492 4.51 23.53 0.93
N ASP A 493 4.51 22.24 1.27
CA ASP A 493 4.74 21.76 2.63
C ASP A 493 6.06 22.26 3.20
N SER A 494 5.98 22.86 4.39
CA SER A 494 7.09 23.45 5.12
C SER A 494 7.24 22.87 6.53
N VAL A 495 6.48 21.81 6.85
CA VAL A 495 6.43 21.20 8.19
C VAL A 495 6.98 19.79 8.18
N ASN A 496 6.53 18.93 7.28
CA ASN A 496 6.89 17.52 7.18
C ASN A 496 7.59 17.15 5.86
N SER A 497 7.96 18.17 5.09
CA SER A 497 8.71 18.04 3.85
C SER A 497 10.21 17.93 4.08
N TRP A 498 10.83 16.97 3.39
CA TRP A 498 12.26 16.75 3.34
C TRP A 498 12.76 16.96 1.91
N VAL A 499 13.70 17.87 1.72
CA VAL A 499 14.28 18.16 0.41
C VAL A 499 15.50 17.26 0.21
N LEU A 500 15.59 16.59 -0.94
CA LEU A 500 16.77 15.81 -1.33
C LEU A 500 17.79 16.75 -1.98
N HIS A 501 19.01 16.76 -1.46
CA HIS A 501 20.12 17.53 -2.00
C HIS A 501 21.00 16.69 -2.95
N GLN A 502 21.87 17.37 -3.70
CA GLN A 502 22.78 16.77 -4.69
C GLN A 502 23.72 15.70 -4.11
N ASP A 503 24.08 15.80 -2.83
CA ASP A 503 24.93 14.84 -2.11
C ASP A 503 24.17 13.61 -1.61
N GLY A 504 22.84 13.57 -1.84
CA GLY A 504 21.96 12.50 -1.40
C GLY A 504 21.42 12.65 0.02
N ARG A 505 21.76 13.73 0.74
CA ARG A 505 21.21 14.01 2.07
C ARG A 505 19.81 14.60 1.96
N TYR A 506 18.98 14.27 2.95
CA TYR A 506 17.67 14.87 3.13
C TYR A 506 17.72 15.91 4.23
N GLU A 507 17.23 17.11 3.95
CA GLU A 507 17.06 18.17 4.95
C GLU A 507 15.58 18.49 5.12
N ARG A 508 15.12 18.53 6.37
CA ARG A 508 13.74 18.90 6.67
C ARG A 508 13.54 20.39 6.40
N ARG A 509 12.61 20.73 5.52
CA ARG A 509 12.21 22.11 5.26
C ARG A 509 11.65 22.73 6.54
N ARG A 510 11.98 23.99 6.76
CA ARG A 510 11.41 24.82 7.82
C ARG A 510 10.73 26.03 7.18
N PRO A 511 9.64 26.55 7.77
CA PRO A 511 9.05 27.81 7.29
C PRO A 511 10.09 28.92 7.38
N ALA A 512 10.13 29.81 6.37
CA ALA A 512 10.97 31.00 6.46
C ALA A 512 10.48 31.94 7.58
N LEU A 513 11.33 32.85 8.04
CA LEU A 513 10.94 33.84 9.05
C LEU A 513 9.73 34.66 8.56
N GLY A 514 8.61 34.59 9.27
CA GLY A 514 7.36 35.25 8.91
C GLY A 514 6.44 34.46 7.95
N GLU A 515 6.88 33.32 7.43
CA GLU A 515 6.04 32.41 6.64
C GLU A 515 5.15 31.58 7.57
N ARG A 516 3.84 31.50 7.27
CA ARG A 516 2.95 30.61 8.01
C ARG A 516 3.29 29.15 7.71
N PRO A 517 3.42 28.27 8.73
CA PRO A 517 3.60 26.85 8.51
C PRO A 517 2.48 26.27 7.63
N PHE A 518 2.84 25.44 6.66
CA PHE A 518 1.90 24.74 5.79
C PHE A 518 2.17 23.24 5.88
N ARG A 519 1.19 22.49 6.39
CA ARG A 519 1.21 21.03 6.48
C ARG A 519 0.19 20.45 5.50
N VAL A 520 0.65 19.74 4.48
CA VAL A 520 -0.19 19.30 3.36
C VAL A 520 -1.33 18.38 3.82
N GLN A 521 -1.07 17.44 4.74
CA GLN A 521 -2.09 16.50 5.17
C GLN A 521 -3.23 17.17 5.94
N GLU A 522 -2.89 18.17 6.77
CA GLU A 522 -3.86 18.97 7.50
C GLU A 522 -4.68 19.88 6.56
N GLU A 523 -4.04 20.47 5.55
CA GLU A 523 -4.73 21.26 4.53
C GLU A 523 -5.72 20.41 3.72
N LEU A 524 -5.33 19.20 3.31
CA LEU A 524 -6.21 18.28 2.58
C LEU A 524 -7.41 17.85 3.44
N PHE A 525 -7.18 17.54 4.71
CA PHE A 525 -8.24 17.23 5.67
C PHE A 525 -9.19 18.41 5.89
N THR A 526 -8.64 19.61 6.07
CA THR A 526 -9.41 20.85 6.29
C THR A 526 -10.25 21.20 5.06
N LYS A 527 -9.70 21.03 3.85
CA LYS A 527 -10.45 21.20 2.60
C LYS A 527 -11.63 20.24 2.51
N ALA A 528 -11.45 18.96 2.84
CA ALA A 528 -12.53 17.98 2.84
C ALA A 528 -13.64 18.34 3.85
N CYS A 529 -13.26 18.75 5.07
CA CYS A 529 -14.21 19.22 6.08
C CYS A 529 -15.01 20.44 5.61
N ASN A 530 -14.31 21.43 5.04
CA ASN A 530 -14.93 22.66 4.55
C ASN A 530 -15.85 22.42 3.36
N ALA A 531 -15.48 21.52 2.45
CA ALA A 531 -16.31 21.14 1.31
C ALA A 531 -17.62 20.51 1.79
N THR A 532 -17.56 19.61 2.78
CA THR A 532 -18.74 18.97 3.39
C THR A 532 -19.65 20.00 4.05
N LYS A 533 -19.10 20.87 4.92
CA LYS A 533 -19.87 21.93 5.59
C LYS A 533 -20.57 22.88 4.62
N ARG A 534 -19.88 23.28 3.54
CA ARG A 534 -20.47 24.14 2.49
C ARG A 534 -21.62 23.44 1.76
N ALA A 535 -21.49 22.16 1.47
CA ALA A 535 -22.55 21.37 0.84
C ALA A 535 -23.78 21.24 1.75
N GLU A 536 -23.58 20.96 3.04
CA GLU A 536 -24.67 20.88 4.02
C GLU A 536 -25.40 22.23 4.20
N GLN A 537 -24.64 23.33 4.25
CA GLN A 537 -25.23 24.67 4.30
C GLN A 537 -26.06 24.98 3.05
N LYS A 538 -25.54 24.66 1.86
CA LYS A 538 -26.26 24.85 0.59
C LYS A 538 -27.55 24.04 0.54
N ARG A 539 -27.54 22.79 1.02
CA ARG A 539 -28.75 21.95 1.12
C ARG A 539 -29.79 22.55 2.07
N ARG A 540 -29.37 23.10 3.21
CA ARG A 540 -30.29 23.75 4.17
C ARG A 540 -30.95 25.02 3.63
N THR A 541 -30.28 25.76 2.75
CA THR A 541 -30.81 27.02 2.18
C THR A 541 -31.56 26.82 0.87
N THR A 542 -31.64 25.59 0.36
CA THR A 542 -32.35 25.28 -0.90
C THR A 542 -33.68 24.60 -0.57
N PHE A 543 -34.78 25.17 -1.04
CA PHE A 543 -36.09 24.51 -0.95
C PHE A 543 -36.21 23.47 -2.07
N GLU A 544 -36.37 22.20 -1.70
CA GLU A 544 -36.66 21.13 -2.65
C GLU A 544 -38.17 20.83 -2.63
N PRO A 545 -38.91 21.11 -3.72
CA PRO A 545 -40.32 20.74 -3.80
C PRO A 545 -40.44 19.22 -3.92
N HIS A 546 -41.40 18.63 -3.19
CA HIS A 546 -41.73 17.21 -3.37
C HIS A 546 -42.18 16.97 -4.81
N GLN A 547 -41.39 16.21 -5.57
CA GLN A 547 -41.84 15.72 -6.87
C GLN A 547 -42.73 14.48 -6.68
N PRO A 548 -43.87 14.40 -7.37
CA PRO A 548 -44.68 13.18 -7.35
C PRO A 548 -43.83 12.02 -7.87
N ALA A 549 -43.90 10.87 -7.19
CA ALA A 549 -43.21 9.66 -7.64
C ALA A 549 -43.57 9.41 -9.12
N SER A 550 -42.56 9.33 -9.99
CA SER A 550 -42.77 8.99 -11.38
C SER A 550 -43.59 7.71 -11.43
N ARG A 551 -44.75 7.77 -12.08
CA ARG A 551 -45.51 6.57 -12.41
C ARG A 551 -44.52 5.62 -13.09
N LYS A 552 -44.32 4.45 -12.49
CA LYS A 552 -43.78 3.30 -13.23
C LYS A 552 -44.81 3.02 -14.33
N ASP A 553 -44.56 3.53 -15.52
CA ASP A 553 -45.34 3.14 -16.69
C ASP A 553 -44.97 1.68 -16.99
N ASN A 554 -46.03 0.88 -17.13
CA ASN A 554 -46.11 -0.59 -17.14
C ASN A 554 -45.08 -1.33 -17.99
#